data_AF-A0A1S0TU41-F1
#
_entry.id   AF-A0A1S0TU41-F1
#
_cell.length_a   1.000
_cell.length_b   1.000
_cell.length_c   1.000
_cell.angle_alpha   90.00
_cell.angle_beta   90.00
_cell.angle_gamma   90.00
#
_symmetry.space_group_name_H-M   'P 1'
#
loop_
_entity.id
_entity.type
_entity.pdbx_description
1 polymer ?
#
loop_
_entity_poly.entity_id
_entity_poly.type
_entity_poly.pdbx_seq_one_letter_code
_entity_poly.pdbx_strand_id
1 'polypeptide(L)'
;MEIGEIIARYTYGLEMNFIMVHYIGAILAFGCGLVYIWAQTLFSYWMRPEFIKATVLHCRLFLSCLSTIFFITMGIFGTIFGQHAENWFCCKQLKRTLESNPHYVEHMIATCSEWLLAICFEFYILTFAIEFRHISCHGPKLKLNLDTFYQINQFNADNADKTTGTRIESNNMSG
;
A
#
# COMPACT_ATOMS: atom_id res chain seq x y z
N MET A 1 -4.65 13.32 50.07
CA MET A 1 -4.86 12.78 48.72
C MET A 1 -5.61 11.47 48.91
N GLU A 2 -6.91 11.45 48.58
CA GLU A 2 -7.72 10.23 48.71
C GLU A 2 -7.38 9.25 47.59
N ILE A 3 -7.48 7.94 47.86
CA ILE A 3 -7.24 6.86 46.88
C ILE A 3 -8.05 7.09 45.60
N GLY A 4 -9.25 7.68 45.71
CA GLY A 4 -10.09 8.04 44.56
C GLY A 4 -9.46 9.06 43.60
N GLU A 5 -8.70 10.03 44.11
CA GLU A 5 -8.01 11.02 43.26
C GLU A 5 -6.84 10.40 42.49
N ILE A 6 -6.15 9.43 43.09
CA ILE A 6 -5.03 8.73 42.46
C ILE A 6 -5.55 7.87 41.30
N ILE A 7 -6.61 7.10 41.54
CA ILE A 7 -7.26 6.27 40.51
C ILE A 7 -7.77 7.15 39.37
N ALA A 8 -8.46 8.26 39.69
CA ALA A 8 -8.94 9.19 38.67
C ALA A 8 -7.78 9.72 37.81
N ARG A 9 -6.72 10.26 38.42
CA ARG A 9 -5.55 10.78 37.68
C ARG A 9 -4.87 9.73 36.80
N TYR A 10 -4.79 8.49 37.27
CA TYR A 10 -4.18 7.40 36.50
C TYR A 10 -5.04 7.02 35.29
N THR A 11 -6.36 6.88 35.49
CA THR A 11 -7.31 6.63 34.39
C THR A 11 -7.28 7.75 33.35
N TYR A 12 -7.30 9.01 33.78
CA TYR A 12 -7.17 10.16 32.88
C TYR A 12 -5.86 10.14 32.09
N GLY A 13 -4.73 9.83 32.73
CA GLY A 13 -3.45 9.72 32.05
C GLY A 13 -3.45 8.63 30.97
N LEU A 14 -4.09 7.48 31.25
CA LEU A 14 -4.20 6.37 30.30
C LEU A 14 -5.09 6.72 29.09
N GLU A 15 -6.25 7.33 29.32
CA GLU A 15 -7.18 7.72 28.27
C GLU A 15 -6.54 8.73 27.29
N MET A 16 -5.84 9.73 27.82
CA MET A 16 -5.15 10.73 26.99
C MET A 16 -4.01 10.12 26.18
N ASN A 17 -3.26 9.16 26.75
CA ASN A 17 -2.20 8.47 26.03
C ASN A 17 -2.77 7.62 24.87
N PHE A 18 -3.87 6.91 25.09
CA PHE A 18 -4.53 6.13 24.03
C PHE A 18 -5.00 7.02 22.87
N ILE A 19 -5.65 8.14 23.18
CA ILE A 19 -6.13 9.11 22.19
C ILE A 19 -4.95 9.70 21.39
N MET A 20 -3.85 10.05 22.06
CA MET A 20 -2.67 10.60 21.40
C MET A 20 -2.06 9.60 20.41
N VAL A 21 -1.91 8.33 20.83
CA VAL A 21 -1.41 7.26 19.96
C VAL A 21 -2.36 7.02 18.78
N HIS A 22 -3.68 7.08 19.00
CA HIS A 22 -4.68 6.99 17.93
C HIS A 22 -4.50 8.10 16.90
N TYR A 23 -4.37 9.36 17.33
CA TYR A 23 -4.18 10.49 16.40
C TYR A 23 -2.90 10.38 15.59
N ILE A 24 -1.78 9.98 16.22
CA ILE A 24 -0.52 9.73 15.51
C ILE A 24 -0.71 8.60 14.49
N GLY A 25 -1.36 7.52 14.90
CA GLY A 25 -1.69 6.39 14.04
C GLY A 25 -2.57 6.79 12.85
N ALA A 26 -3.60 7.62 13.08
CA ALA A 26 -4.51 8.11 12.05
C ALA A 26 -3.81 9.01 11.03
N ILE A 27 -2.94 9.93 11.48
CA ILE A 27 -2.14 10.78 10.57
C ILE A 27 -1.20 9.92 9.73
N LEU A 28 -0.54 8.94 10.34
CA LEU A 28 0.38 8.05 9.64
C LEU A 28 -0.37 7.16 8.64
N ALA A 29 -1.47 6.53 9.06
CA ALA A 29 -2.22 5.58 8.24
C ALA A 29 -2.99 6.30 7.12
N PHE A 30 -3.83 7.28 7.47
CA PHE A 30 -4.68 7.97 6.51
C PHE A 30 -3.94 9.08 5.77
N GLY A 31 -3.07 9.84 6.44
CA GLY A 31 -2.30 10.90 5.80
C GLY A 31 -1.27 10.35 4.80
N CYS A 32 -0.35 9.48 5.24
CA CYS A 32 0.62 8.88 4.33
C CYS A 32 -0.06 7.96 3.31
N GLY A 33 -1.11 7.25 3.71
CA GLY A 33 -1.86 6.40 2.78
C GLY A 33 -2.62 7.22 1.72
N LEU A 34 -3.09 8.42 2.02
CA LEU A 34 -3.70 9.32 1.03
C LEU A 34 -2.68 9.73 -0.05
N VAL A 35 -1.46 10.07 0.38
CA VAL A 35 -0.34 10.34 -0.55
C VAL A 35 -0.05 9.11 -1.41
N TYR A 36 -0.02 7.93 -0.80
CA TYR A 36 0.21 6.66 -1.51
C TYR A 36 -0.86 6.38 -2.57
N ILE A 37 -2.16 6.47 -2.22
CA ILE A 37 -3.22 6.16 -3.19
C ILE A 37 -3.21 7.16 -4.36
N TRP A 38 -2.89 8.43 -4.14
CA TRP A 38 -2.76 9.41 -5.22
C TRP A 38 -1.57 9.14 -6.13
N ALA A 39 -0.40 8.88 -5.55
CA ALA A 39 0.80 8.51 -6.31
C ALA A 39 0.54 7.25 -7.15
N GLN A 40 -0.13 6.26 -6.56
CA GLN A 40 -0.41 4.99 -7.20
C GLN A 40 -1.51 5.10 -8.27
N THR A 41 -2.51 5.95 -8.07
CA THR A 41 -3.49 6.30 -9.11
C THR A 41 -2.78 6.96 -10.30
N LEU A 42 -1.92 7.96 -10.06
CA LEU A 42 -1.17 8.64 -11.12
C LEU A 42 -0.27 7.66 -11.90
N PHE A 43 0.46 6.80 -11.18
CA PHE A 43 1.30 5.77 -11.77
C PHE A 43 0.48 4.80 -12.63
N SER A 44 -0.71 4.41 -12.17
CA SER A 44 -1.62 3.55 -12.92
C SER A 44 -2.04 4.20 -14.25
N TYR A 45 -2.23 5.52 -14.29
CA TYR A 45 -2.52 6.25 -15.53
C TYR A 45 -1.31 6.35 -16.46
N TRP A 46 -0.10 6.53 -15.91
CA TRP A 46 1.13 6.56 -16.69
C TRP A 46 1.46 5.20 -17.33
N MET A 47 1.08 4.10 -16.69
CA MET A 47 1.27 2.74 -17.21
C MET A 47 0.26 2.30 -18.30
N ARG A 48 -0.66 3.17 -18.75
CA ARG A 48 -1.49 2.85 -19.94
C ARG A 48 -0.61 2.93 -21.20
N PRO A 49 -0.49 1.84 -22.01
CA PRO A 49 -1.64 1.15 -22.61
C PRO A 49 -1.67 -0.40 -22.56
N GLU A 50 -0.76 -1.12 -21.91
CA GLU A 50 -0.59 -2.58 -22.15
C GLU A 50 -1.12 -3.53 -21.03
N PHE A 51 -1.37 -3.06 -19.80
CA PHE A 51 -1.54 -3.98 -18.66
C PHE A 51 -2.81 -3.81 -17.80
N ILE A 52 -3.53 -2.67 -17.89
CA ILE A 52 -4.61 -2.35 -16.95
C ILE A 52 -5.93 -2.03 -17.66
N LYS A 53 -7.03 -2.67 -17.20
CA LYS A 53 -8.40 -2.39 -17.68
C LYS A 53 -8.80 -0.95 -17.34
N ALA A 54 -9.40 -0.24 -18.30
CA ALA A 54 -9.88 1.14 -18.11
C ALA A 54 -10.78 1.31 -16.88
N THR A 55 -11.62 0.32 -16.58
CA THR A 55 -12.54 0.31 -15.42
C THR A 55 -11.81 0.43 -14.07
N VAL A 56 -10.66 -0.25 -13.92
CA VAL A 56 -9.90 -0.22 -12.65
C VAL A 56 -9.28 1.15 -12.42
N LEU A 57 -8.84 1.81 -13.49
CA LEU A 57 -8.26 3.16 -13.44
C LEU A 57 -9.28 4.20 -13.01
N HIS A 58 -10.48 4.15 -13.60
CA HIS A 58 -11.58 5.02 -13.17
C HIS A 58 -12.04 4.73 -11.74
N CYS A 59 -12.05 3.45 -11.33
CA CYS A 59 -12.37 3.06 -9.96
C CYS A 59 -11.35 3.60 -8.95
N ARG A 60 -10.04 3.50 -9.26
CA ARG A 60 -8.96 4.07 -8.43
C ARG A 60 -9.08 5.57 -8.29
N LEU A 61 -9.29 6.28 -9.40
CA LEU A 61 -9.48 7.73 -9.38
C LEU A 61 -10.70 8.10 -8.52
N PHE A 62 -11.82 7.41 -8.68
CA PHE A 62 -13.02 7.62 -7.89
C PHE A 62 -12.77 7.42 -6.39
N LEU A 63 -12.12 6.31 -6.01
CA LEU A 63 -11.77 6.01 -4.61
C LEU A 63 -10.76 7.01 -4.03
N SER A 64 -9.79 7.49 -4.81
CA SER A 64 -8.83 8.53 -4.36
C SER A 64 -9.53 9.87 -4.12
N CYS A 65 -10.44 10.28 -5.00
CA CYS A 65 -11.24 11.48 -4.80
C CYS A 65 -12.12 11.37 -3.55
N LEU A 66 -12.83 10.25 -3.40
CA LEU A 66 -13.72 10.01 -2.27
C LEU A 66 -12.96 9.98 -0.93
N SER A 67 -11.81 9.32 -0.91
CA SER A 67 -10.90 9.31 0.25
C SER A 67 -10.41 10.71 0.62
N THR A 68 -10.12 11.56 -0.37
CA THR A 68 -9.70 12.95 -0.11
C THR A 68 -10.82 13.76 0.53
N ILE A 69 -12.06 13.60 0.03
CA ILE A 69 -13.25 14.29 0.58
C ILE A 69 -13.48 13.87 2.04
N PHE A 70 -13.45 12.56 2.33
CA PHE A 70 -13.65 12.07 3.68
C PHE A 70 -12.52 12.44 4.62
N PHE A 71 -11.26 12.45 4.16
CA PHE A 71 -10.13 12.92 4.96
C PHE A 71 -10.24 14.40 5.32
N ILE A 72 -10.63 15.26 4.37
CA ILE A 72 -10.86 16.70 4.64
C ILE A 72 -12.03 16.88 5.60
N THR A 73 -13.14 16.17 5.38
CA THR A 73 -14.34 16.26 6.23
C THR A 73 -14.01 15.82 7.66
N MET A 74 -13.35 14.67 7.82
CA MET A 74 -12.86 14.20 9.11
C MET A 74 -11.91 15.19 9.77
N GLY A 75 -11.00 15.82 9.01
CA GLY A 75 -10.07 16.82 9.54
C GLY A 75 -10.76 18.08 10.06
N ILE A 76 -11.72 18.62 9.31
CA ILE A 76 -12.46 19.82 9.70
C ILE A 76 -13.34 19.54 10.92
N PHE A 77 -14.21 18.53 10.86
CA PHE A 77 -15.15 18.25 11.95
C PHE A 77 -14.45 17.65 13.18
N GLY A 78 -13.37 16.88 12.99
CA GLY A 78 -12.55 16.34 14.07
C GLY A 78 -11.77 17.39 14.85
N THR A 79 -11.26 18.43 14.19
CA THR A 79 -10.54 19.53 14.87
C THR A 79 -11.49 20.49 15.59
N ILE A 80 -12.67 20.76 15.03
CA ILE A 80 -13.73 21.55 15.70
C ILE A 80 -14.14 20.89 17.02
N PHE A 81 -14.25 19.56 17.03
CA PHE A 81 -14.54 18.80 18.24
C PHE A 81 -13.38 18.83 19.25
N GLY A 82 -12.14 18.67 18.79
CA GLY A 82 -10.95 18.68 19.65
C GLY A 82 -10.71 20.01 20.38
N GLN A 83 -11.07 21.15 19.76
CA GLN A 83 -10.93 22.47 20.38
C GLN A 83 -11.88 22.70 21.57
N HIS A 84 -12.99 21.97 21.66
CA HIS A 84 -13.96 22.10 22.75
C HIS A 84 -13.74 21.06 23.86
N ALA A 85 -12.76 20.17 23.70
CA ALA A 85 -12.47 19.08 24.63
C ALA A 85 -11.84 19.55 25.95
N GLU A 86 -11.27 20.76 26.03
CA GLU A 86 -10.70 21.30 27.27
C GLU A 86 -11.72 21.35 28.43
N ASN A 87 -13.03 21.36 28.11
CA ASN A 87 -14.11 21.45 29.10
C ASN A 87 -14.79 20.10 29.42
N TRP A 88 -14.42 19.01 28.74
CA TRP A 88 -15.16 17.73 28.79
C TRP A 88 -14.55 16.67 29.70
N PHE A 89 -13.27 16.77 30.07
CA PHE A 89 -12.61 15.74 30.85
C PHE A 89 -13.02 15.70 32.34
N CYS A 90 -13.95 16.54 32.80
CA CYS A 90 -14.51 16.38 34.15
C CYS A 90 -15.57 15.27 34.16
N CYS A 91 -15.26 14.12 34.79
CA CYS A 91 -16.06 12.89 34.89
C CYS A 91 -17.52 13.07 35.33
N LYS A 92 -17.89 14.26 35.84
CA LYS A 92 -19.24 14.57 36.30
C LYS A 92 -20.22 14.94 35.17
N GLN A 93 -19.74 15.19 33.95
CA GLN A 93 -20.62 15.57 32.81
C GLN A 93 -20.92 14.46 31.81
N LEU A 94 -20.19 13.34 31.79
CA LEU A 94 -20.44 12.23 30.87
C LEU A 94 -21.90 11.71 30.91
N LYS A 95 -22.55 11.74 32.09
CA LYS A 95 -23.96 11.33 32.24
C LYS A 95 -24.99 12.40 31.81
N ARG A 96 -24.59 13.65 31.62
CA ARG A 96 -25.44 14.78 31.17
C ARG A 96 -25.30 15.07 29.66
N THR A 97 -24.58 14.23 28.93
CA THR A 97 -24.08 14.55 27.58
C THR A 97 -24.97 14.01 26.44
N LEU A 98 -26.13 13.41 26.71
CA LEU A 98 -26.96 12.86 25.63
C LEU A 98 -28.08 13.79 25.13
N GLU A 99 -28.62 14.68 25.96
CA GLU A 99 -29.84 15.43 25.59
C GLU A 99 -29.61 16.90 25.18
N SER A 100 -28.40 17.45 25.34
CA SER A 100 -28.14 18.86 25.06
C SER A 100 -26.67 19.13 24.70
N ASN A 101 -26.17 18.51 23.63
CA ASN A 101 -24.86 18.87 23.09
C ASN A 101 -25.00 19.53 21.72
N PRO A 102 -24.62 20.81 21.59
CA PRO A 102 -24.68 21.52 20.31
C PRO A 102 -23.74 20.94 19.24
N HIS A 103 -22.82 20.03 19.61
CA HIS A 103 -21.78 19.49 18.72
C HIS A 103 -21.87 17.99 18.43
N TYR A 104 -22.99 17.35 18.76
CA TYR A 104 -23.21 15.91 18.51
C TYR A 104 -23.19 15.58 17.01
N VAL A 105 -23.74 16.47 16.17
CA VAL A 105 -23.83 16.25 14.73
C VAL A 105 -22.45 16.29 14.09
N GLU A 106 -21.59 17.21 14.52
CA GLU A 106 -20.22 17.38 14.07
C GLU A 106 -19.37 16.15 14.43
N HIS A 107 -19.52 15.64 15.64
CA HIS A 107 -18.85 14.40 16.05
C HIS A 107 -19.32 13.20 15.23
N MET A 108 -20.64 13.10 14.97
CA MET A 108 -21.21 12.03 14.15
C MET A 108 -20.70 12.11 12.70
N ILE A 109 -20.65 13.31 12.10
CA ILE A 109 -20.11 13.52 10.75
C ILE A 109 -18.62 13.15 10.69
N ALA A 110 -17.82 13.56 11.67
CA ALA A 110 -16.40 13.21 11.75
C ALA A 110 -16.21 11.69 11.83
N THR A 111 -16.94 11.03 12.72
CA THR A 111 -16.89 9.57 12.91
C THR A 111 -17.33 8.85 11.64
N CYS A 112 -18.47 9.21 11.04
CA CYS A 112 -18.93 8.61 9.79
C CYS A 112 -17.90 8.79 8.67
N SER A 113 -17.27 9.97 8.57
CA SER A 113 -16.24 10.22 7.56
C SER A 113 -14.98 9.37 7.78
N GLU A 114 -14.57 9.13 9.03
CA GLU A 114 -13.45 8.25 9.37
C GLU A 114 -13.69 6.80 8.93
N TRP A 115 -14.87 6.25 9.23
CA TRP A 115 -15.23 4.89 8.80
C TRP A 115 -15.34 4.77 7.29
N LEU A 116 -15.95 5.74 6.62
CA LEU A 116 -16.06 5.74 5.17
C LEU A 116 -14.68 5.89 4.50
N LEU A 117 -13.76 6.66 5.09
CA LEU A 117 -12.37 6.75 4.64
C LEU A 117 -11.66 5.40 4.72
N ALA A 118 -11.78 4.70 5.86
CA ALA A 118 -11.19 3.37 6.05
C ALA A 118 -11.72 2.36 5.01
N ILE A 119 -13.03 2.34 4.79
CA ILE A 119 -13.67 1.49 3.78
C ILE A 119 -13.17 1.81 2.36
N CYS A 120 -12.98 3.10 2.03
CA CYS A 120 -12.43 3.49 0.73
C CYS A 120 -11.00 2.97 0.53
N PHE A 121 -10.17 2.98 1.58
CA PHE A 121 -8.82 2.45 1.54
C PHE A 121 -8.81 0.92 1.34
N GLU A 122 -9.69 0.20 2.02
CA GLU A 122 -9.84 -1.25 1.84
C GLU A 122 -10.26 -1.59 0.41
N PHE A 123 -11.27 -0.92 -0.13
CA PHE A 123 -11.67 -1.09 -1.52
C PHE A 123 -10.57 -0.70 -2.52
N TYR A 124 -9.80 0.34 -2.21
CA TYR A 124 -8.64 0.71 -3.03
C TYR A 124 -7.60 -0.42 -3.05
N ILE A 125 -7.29 -1.03 -1.90
CA ILE A 125 -6.38 -2.17 -1.83
C ILE A 125 -6.93 -3.37 -2.61
N LEU A 126 -8.24 -3.63 -2.53
CA LEU A 126 -8.89 -4.70 -3.30
C LEU A 126 -8.74 -4.54 -4.81
N THR A 127 -8.59 -3.31 -5.33
CA THR A 127 -8.29 -3.11 -6.76
C THR A 127 -7.01 -3.81 -7.18
N PHE A 128 -5.97 -3.88 -6.34
CA PHE A 128 -4.74 -4.62 -6.63
C PHE A 128 -4.98 -6.13 -6.66
N ALA A 129 -5.74 -6.67 -5.72
CA ALA A 129 -6.06 -8.09 -5.71
C ALA A 129 -6.78 -8.53 -7.00
N ILE A 130 -7.69 -7.68 -7.50
CA ILE A 130 -8.40 -7.92 -8.77
C ILE A 130 -7.45 -7.84 -9.95
N GLU A 131 -6.55 -6.85 -10.00
CA GLU A 131 -5.54 -6.73 -11.06
C GLU A 131 -4.60 -7.93 -11.09
N PHE A 132 -4.02 -8.33 -9.96
CA PHE A 132 -3.09 -9.47 -9.90
C PHE A 132 -3.76 -10.78 -10.28
N ARG A 133 -5.04 -10.97 -9.99
CA ARG A 133 -5.79 -12.16 -10.42
C ARG A 133 -5.94 -12.24 -11.95
N HIS A 134 -5.88 -11.11 -12.66
CA HIS A 134 -6.02 -11.07 -14.11
C HIS A 134 -4.69 -11.11 -14.87
N ILE A 135 -3.55 -11.11 -14.17
CA ILE A 135 -2.22 -11.18 -14.80
C ILE A 135 -1.80 -12.65 -14.92
N SER A 136 -1.65 -13.13 -16.16
CA SER A 136 -1.00 -14.42 -16.46
C SER A 136 0.38 -14.16 -17.06
N CYS A 137 1.44 -14.40 -16.27
CA CYS A 137 2.81 -14.33 -16.76
C CYS A 137 3.13 -15.56 -17.62
N HIS A 138 3.36 -15.37 -18.92
CA HIS A 138 4.02 -16.39 -19.74
C HIS A 138 5.54 -16.29 -19.53
N GLY A 139 6.18 -17.41 -19.20
CA GLY A 139 7.62 -17.47 -19.04
C GLY A 139 8.37 -17.01 -20.29
N PRO A 140 9.57 -16.42 -20.14
CA PRO A 140 10.35 -15.91 -21.26
C PRO A 140 10.61 -17.03 -22.27
N LYS A 141 10.31 -16.77 -23.55
CA LYS A 141 10.59 -17.71 -24.64
C LYS A 141 12.10 -17.77 -24.84
N LEU A 142 12.73 -18.83 -24.31
CA LEU A 142 14.12 -19.15 -24.58
C LEU A 142 14.28 -19.49 -26.06
N LYS A 143 14.75 -18.54 -26.87
CA LYS A 143 15.28 -18.84 -28.20
C LYS A 143 16.69 -19.38 -28.03
N LEU A 144 16.82 -20.70 -27.87
CA LEU A 144 18.12 -21.34 -28.00
C LEU A 144 18.56 -21.16 -29.45
N ASN A 145 19.65 -20.42 -29.67
CA ASN A 145 20.26 -20.27 -30.98
C ASN A 145 20.97 -21.58 -31.33
N LEU A 146 20.20 -22.57 -31.79
CA LEU A 146 20.68 -23.91 -32.13
C LEU A 146 21.74 -23.87 -33.24
N ASP A 147 21.67 -22.88 -34.13
CA ASP A 147 22.65 -22.68 -35.21
C ASP A 147 24.04 -22.37 -34.63
N THR A 148 24.09 -21.55 -33.57
CA THR A 148 25.35 -21.26 -32.86
C THR A 148 25.90 -22.51 -32.17
N PHE A 149 25.04 -23.32 -31.54
CA PHE A 149 25.46 -24.58 -30.91
C PHE A 149 25.94 -25.60 -31.95
N TYR A 150 25.30 -25.68 -33.11
CA TYR A 150 25.72 -26.56 -34.20
C TYR A 150 27.06 -26.14 -34.79
N GLN A 151 27.26 -24.84 -35.07
CA GLN A 151 28.51 -24.33 -35.61
C GLN A 151 29.70 -24.55 -34.66
N ILE A 152 29.49 -24.31 -33.35
CA ILE A 152 30.53 -24.55 -32.34
C ILE A 152 30.88 -26.04 -32.27
N ASN A 153 29.88 -26.92 -32.29
CA ASN A 153 30.13 -28.36 -32.27
C ASN A 153 30.85 -28.85 -33.54
N GLN A 154 30.50 -28.34 -34.73
CA GLN A 154 31.20 -28.68 -35.96
C GLN A 154 32.63 -28.17 -35.97
N PHE A 155 32.87 -26.91 -35.57
CA PHE A 155 34.21 -26.35 -35.46
C PHE A 155 35.08 -27.15 -34.49
N ASN A 156 34.53 -27.58 -33.35
CA ASN A 156 35.25 -28.40 -32.38
C ASN A 156 35.58 -29.81 -32.92
N ALA A 157 34.66 -30.42 -33.68
CA ALA A 157 34.89 -31.72 -34.32
C ALA A 157 36.00 -31.65 -35.38
N ASP A 158 35.98 -30.62 -36.24
CA ASP A 158 37.00 -30.43 -37.28
C ASP A 158 38.41 -30.18 -36.70
N ASN A 159 38.50 -29.45 -35.59
CA ASN A 159 39.78 -29.22 -34.91
C ASN A 159 40.30 -30.49 -34.20
N ALA A 160 39.41 -31.32 -33.66
CA ALA A 160 39.80 -32.60 -33.04
C ALA A 160 40.34 -33.58 -34.09
N ASP A 161 39.72 -33.64 -35.27
CA ASP A 161 40.18 -34.50 -36.37
C ASP A 161 41.55 -34.04 -36.90
N LYS A 162 41.72 -32.72 -37.13
CA LYS A 162 43.02 -32.15 -37.54
C LYS A 162 44.13 -32.48 -36.54
N THR A 163 43.88 -32.28 -35.25
CA THR A 163 44.88 -32.55 -34.19
C THR A 163 45.26 -34.04 -34.14
N THR A 164 44.31 -34.93 -34.43
CA THR A 164 44.56 -36.38 -34.48
C THR A 164 45.34 -36.77 -35.73
N GLY A 165 45.01 -36.18 -36.88
CA GLY A 165 45.76 -36.36 -38.13
C GLY A 165 47.21 -35.90 -38.04
N THR A 166 47.47 -34.70 -37.51
CA THR A 166 48.84 -34.19 -37.35
C THR A 166 49.67 -35.04 -36.38
N ARG A 167 49.03 -35.60 -35.34
CA ARG A 167 49.69 -36.50 -34.38
C ARG A 167 50.06 -37.85 -35.01
N ILE A 168 49.23 -38.39 -35.91
CA ILE A 168 49.51 -39.64 -36.62
C ILE A 168 50.64 -39.42 -37.63
N GLU A 169 50.63 -38.30 -38.36
CA GLU A 169 51.71 -37.95 -39.29
C GLU A 169 53.05 -37.70 -38.57
N SER A 170 53.05 -37.00 -37.43
CA SER A 170 54.28 -36.79 -36.65
C SER A 170 54.88 -38.09 -36.10
N ASN A 171 54.03 -39.06 -35.74
CA ASN A 171 54.48 -40.36 -35.25
C ASN A 171 55.03 -41.26 -36.38
N ASN A 172 54.54 -41.11 -37.62
CA ASN A 172 55.06 -41.85 -38.78
C ASN A 172 56.37 -41.28 -39.34
N MET A 173 56.71 -40.02 -39.06
CA MET A 173 57.98 -39.41 -39.49
C MET A 173 59.13 -39.61 -38.49
N SER A 174 58.87 -40.20 -37.31
CA SER A 174 59.85 -40.37 -36.23
C SER A 174 60.23 -41.84 -35.96
N GLY A 175 59.77 -42.78 -36.78
CA GLY A 175 60.18 -44.20 -36.78
C GLY A 175 60.96 -44.55 -38.04
#